data_AF-A0A3D5K4T9-F1
#
_entry.id   AF-A0A3D5K4T9-F1
#
_cell.length_a   1.000
_cell.length_b   1.000
_cell.length_c   1.000
_cell.angle_alpha   90.00
_cell.angle_beta   90.00
_cell.angle_gamma   90.00
#
_symmetry.space_group_name_H-M   'P 1'
#
loop_
_entity.id
_entity.type
_entity.pdbx_description
1 polymer ?
#
loop_
_entity_poly.entity_id
_entity_poly.type
_entity_poly.pdbx_seq_one_letter_code
_entity_poly.pdbx_strand_id
1 'polypeptide(L)'
;MGVDAEPVVIGPAEVVDGHSCTATGLYAADRGLLAYMLQDVRALARLWIDGTTDVVPYEPIIWWVHGLKRRLVPCDLERLVDGCDLEVVGFFGSRRLASEGGLDPEADLIDDLDAQLTAEFRNHPGIASYSTIEMHDGFWANLVLHSVPSDAEDWRGSGVHKGAVRMSPTLYRDVRIHNGRLPGGVGSSDEVVLDQTKYWDYGPVPNAEPTWTAVRQW
;
A
#
# COMPACT_ATOMS: atom_id res chain seq x y z
N MET A 1 16.95 8.75 23.14
CA MET A 1 15.98 7.78 23.67
C MET A 1 14.61 8.38 23.44
N GLY A 2 14.06 8.18 22.24
CA GLY A 2 12.65 8.50 21.97
C GLY A 2 11.82 7.41 22.62
N VAL A 3 10.85 7.79 23.43
CA VAL A 3 9.87 6.86 23.99
C VAL A 3 9.01 6.43 22.80
N ASP A 4 9.08 5.16 22.40
CA ASP A 4 8.11 4.58 21.47
C ASP A 4 6.76 4.64 22.19
N ALA A 5 6.04 5.75 22.02
CA ALA A 5 4.70 5.89 22.57
C ALA A 5 3.82 4.82 21.92
N GLU A 6 3.15 4.01 22.74
CA GLU A 6 2.23 3.00 22.23
C GLU A 6 1.17 3.66 21.35
N PRO A 7 0.82 3.06 20.19
CA PRO A 7 -0.20 3.61 19.31
C PRO A 7 -1.54 3.76 20.04
N VAL A 8 -2.22 4.89 19.83
CA VAL A 8 -3.55 5.12 20.40
C VAL A 8 -4.56 4.17 19.74
N VAL A 9 -5.34 3.45 20.54
CA VAL A 9 -6.43 2.61 20.03
C VAL A 9 -7.69 3.46 19.89
N ILE A 10 -8.27 3.50 18.69
CA ILE A 10 -9.47 4.29 18.37
C ILE A 10 -10.60 3.39 17.88
N GLY A 11 -11.84 3.77 18.23
CA GLY A 11 -13.03 3.01 17.88
C GLY A 11 -13.39 3.06 16.39
N PRO A 12 -14.22 2.11 15.90
CA PRO A 12 -14.60 2.00 14.48
C PRO A 12 -15.17 3.28 13.85
N ALA A 13 -15.92 4.07 14.63
CA ALA A 13 -16.57 5.31 14.19
C ALA A 13 -16.01 6.55 14.89
N GLU A 14 -14.94 6.41 15.67
CA GLU A 14 -14.34 7.52 16.41
C GLU A 14 -13.73 8.54 15.45
N VAL A 15 -13.92 9.83 15.77
CA VAL A 15 -13.30 10.96 15.07
C VAL A 15 -12.30 11.58 16.01
N VAL A 16 -11.05 11.69 15.58
CA VAL A 16 -9.97 12.24 16.41
C VAL A 16 -9.67 13.66 15.95
N ASP A 17 -9.95 14.63 16.80
CA ASP A 17 -9.67 16.04 16.52
C ASP A 17 -8.16 16.27 16.33
N GLY A 18 -7.80 17.10 15.35
CA GLY A 18 -6.41 17.39 15.01
C GLY A 18 -5.71 16.34 14.13
N HIS A 19 -6.30 15.15 13.95
CA HIS A 19 -5.74 14.05 13.18
C HIS A 19 -6.67 13.66 12.02
N SER A 20 -6.76 14.53 11.01
CA SER A 20 -7.67 14.41 9.87
C SER A 20 -7.45 13.14 9.03
N CYS A 21 -6.25 12.55 9.09
CA CYS A 21 -5.94 11.26 8.48
C CYS A 21 -6.78 10.11 9.04
N THR A 22 -7.49 10.29 10.16
CA THR A 22 -8.39 9.28 10.74
C THR A 22 -9.85 9.46 10.33
N ALA A 23 -10.17 10.50 9.55
CA ALA A 23 -11.54 10.83 9.18
C ALA A 23 -12.25 9.64 8.51
N THR A 24 -13.45 9.33 8.98
CA THR A 24 -14.18 8.12 8.56
C THR A 24 -14.58 8.11 7.09
N GLY A 25 -14.73 9.29 6.48
CA GLY A 25 -14.97 9.41 5.04
C GLY A 25 -13.82 8.89 4.17
N LEU A 26 -12.58 8.89 4.68
CA LEU A 26 -11.42 8.37 3.95
C LEU A 26 -11.51 6.85 3.76
N TYR A 27 -12.10 6.09 4.70
CA TYR A 27 -12.20 4.63 4.57
C TYR A 27 -13.02 4.20 3.37
N ALA A 28 -14.12 4.92 3.07
CA ALA A 28 -14.94 4.59 1.90
C ALA A 28 -14.17 4.84 0.60
N ALA A 29 -13.41 5.94 0.54
CA ALA A 29 -12.55 6.25 -0.59
C ALA A 29 -11.40 5.23 -0.75
N ASP A 30 -10.71 4.92 0.34
CA ASP A 30 -9.60 3.97 0.37
C ASP A 30 -10.08 2.56 -0.06
N ARG A 31 -11.23 2.09 0.47
CA ARG A 31 -11.86 0.83 0.04
C ARG A 31 -12.24 0.83 -1.44
N GLY A 32 -12.81 1.93 -1.93
CA GLY A 32 -13.15 2.08 -3.35
C GLY A 32 -11.90 1.96 -4.23
N LEU A 33 -10.78 2.56 -3.80
CA LEU A 33 -9.53 2.48 -4.53
C LEU A 33 -8.90 1.09 -4.48
N LEU A 34 -8.93 0.41 -3.32
CA LEU A 34 -8.50 -0.99 -3.22
C LEU A 34 -9.31 -1.90 -4.14
N ALA A 35 -10.64 -1.73 -4.16
CA ALA A 35 -11.52 -2.49 -5.05
C ALA A 35 -11.19 -2.23 -6.53
N TYR A 36 -10.87 -0.99 -6.88
CA TYR A 36 -10.44 -0.61 -8.22
C TYR A 36 -9.11 -1.27 -8.62
N MET A 37 -8.08 -1.15 -7.77
CA MET A 37 -6.77 -1.78 -8.00
C MET A 37 -6.89 -3.30 -8.06
N LEU A 38 -7.77 -3.90 -7.26
CA LEU A 38 -8.03 -5.34 -7.30
C LEU A 38 -8.62 -5.79 -8.65
N GLN A 39 -9.36 -4.95 -9.37
CA GLN A 39 -9.84 -5.31 -10.70
C GLN A 39 -8.70 -5.47 -11.71
N ASP A 40 -7.65 -4.65 -11.61
CA ASP A 40 -6.46 -4.77 -12.45
C ASP A 40 -5.73 -6.09 -12.16
N VAL A 41 -5.61 -6.47 -10.88
CA VAL A 41 -5.03 -7.77 -10.47
C VAL A 41 -5.89 -8.95 -10.96
N ARG A 42 -7.22 -8.84 -10.87
CA ARG A 42 -8.15 -9.86 -11.37
C ARG A 42 -8.08 -10.01 -12.89
N ALA A 43 -7.92 -8.91 -13.62
CA ALA A 43 -7.74 -8.96 -15.06
C ALA A 43 -6.44 -9.69 -15.42
N LEU A 44 -5.34 -9.39 -14.73
CA LEU A 44 -4.07 -10.10 -14.90
C LEU A 44 -4.20 -11.61 -14.63
N ALA A 45 -4.84 -11.98 -13.52
CA ALA A 45 -5.06 -13.38 -13.14
C ALA A 45 -5.84 -14.15 -14.22
N ARG A 46 -6.86 -13.53 -14.83
CA ARG A 46 -7.62 -14.15 -15.94
C ARG A 46 -6.75 -14.34 -17.18
N LEU A 47 -5.96 -13.33 -17.55
CA LEU A 47 -5.04 -13.42 -18.70
C LEU A 47 -4.03 -14.57 -18.53
N TRP A 48 -3.51 -14.74 -17.31
CA TRP A 48 -2.63 -15.85 -16.95
C TRP A 48 -3.32 -17.21 -17.09
N ILE A 49 -4.52 -17.37 -16.52
CA ILE A 49 -5.29 -18.62 -16.60
C ILE A 49 -5.62 -18.98 -18.06
N ASP A 50 -5.99 -18.00 -18.87
CA ASP A 50 -6.36 -18.21 -20.27
C ASP A 50 -5.13 -18.49 -21.18
N GLY A 51 -3.90 -18.33 -20.66
CA GLY A 51 -2.66 -18.52 -21.42
C GLY A 51 -2.50 -17.52 -22.57
N THR A 52 -3.20 -16.39 -22.52
CA THR A 52 -3.32 -15.43 -23.62
C THR A 52 -2.22 -14.37 -23.64
N THR A 53 -1.37 -14.31 -22.60
CA THR A 53 -0.31 -13.32 -22.47
C THR A 53 0.90 -13.91 -21.74
N ASP A 54 2.09 -13.54 -22.19
CA ASP A 54 3.35 -13.77 -21.47
C ASP A 54 3.43 -12.81 -20.27
N VAL A 55 2.79 -13.20 -19.16
CA VAL A 55 2.99 -12.53 -17.88
C VAL A 55 4.23 -13.15 -17.23
N VAL A 56 5.27 -12.34 -17.03
CA VAL A 56 6.52 -12.79 -16.41
C VAL A 56 6.52 -12.40 -14.93
N PRO A 57 6.67 -13.37 -14.00
CA PRO A 57 6.81 -13.06 -12.58
C PRO A 57 7.97 -12.09 -12.31
N TYR A 58 7.74 -11.16 -11.39
CA TYR A 58 8.60 -10.08 -10.95
C TYR A 58 8.90 -8.99 -11.98
N GLU A 59 8.35 -9.08 -13.20
CA GLU A 59 8.46 -8.01 -14.19
C GLU A 59 7.32 -7.00 -14.00
N PRO A 60 7.63 -5.71 -13.80
CA PRO A 60 6.60 -4.70 -13.61
C PRO A 60 5.86 -4.40 -14.92
N ILE A 61 4.53 -4.49 -14.87
CA ILE A 61 3.64 -3.99 -15.90
C ILE A 61 3.33 -2.53 -15.55
N ILE A 62 3.66 -1.60 -16.43
CA ILE A 62 3.49 -0.15 -16.21
C ILE A 62 2.60 0.43 -17.30
N TRP A 63 1.62 1.22 -16.89
CA TRP A 63 0.73 1.94 -17.80
C TRP A 63 0.30 3.27 -17.21
N TRP A 64 -0.34 4.11 -18.03
CA TRP A 64 -0.78 5.45 -17.63
C TRP A 64 -2.27 5.62 -17.90
N VAL A 65 -2.96 6.23 -16.94
CA VAL A 65 -4.37 6.61 -17.08
C VAL A 65 -4.48 8.09 -16.77
N HIS A 66 -4.91 8.88 -17.76
CA HIS A 66 -4.97 10.35 -17.65
C HIS A 66 -3.64 11.00 -17.22
N GLY A 67 -2.50 10.43 -17.64
CA GLY A 67 -1.17 10.91 -17.30
C GLY A 67 -0.64 10.43 -15.94
N LEU A 68 -1.47 9.74 -15.15
CA LEU A 68 -1.08 9.19 -13.84
C LEU A 68 -0.55 7.77 -13.99
N LYS A 69 0.59 7.50 -13.36
CA LYS A 69 1.29 6.23 -13.47
C LYS A 69 0.60 5.12 -12.67
N ARG A 70 0.65 3.92 -13.22
CA ARG A 70 0.23 2.68 -12.56
C ARG A 70 1.28 1.61 -12.75
N ARG A 71 1.41 0.77 -11.74
CA ARG A 71 2.33 -0.37 -11.74
C ARG A 71 1.61 -1.59 -11.16
N LEU A 72 1.82 -2.74 -11.77
CA LEU A 72 1.44 -4.05 -11.24
C LEU A 72 2.64 -4.98 -11.38
N VAL A 73 3.04 -5.62 -10.29
CA VAL A 73 4.12 -6.59 -10.24
C VAL A 73 3.54 -7.93 -9.81
N PRO A 74 3.31 -8.87 -10.74
CA PRO A 74 3.01 -10.25 -10.37
C PRO A 74 4.23 -10.89 -9.72
N CYS A 75 4.11 -11.49 -8.56
CA CYS A 75 5.25 -12.11 -7.87
C CYS A 75 5.08 -13.64 -7.82
N ASP A 76 3.88 -14.11 -7.49
CA ASP A 76 3.54 -15.52 -7.44
C ASP A 76 2.17 -15.74 -8.09
N LEU A 77 2.18 -16.01 -9.40
CA LEU A 77 0.96 -16.17 -10.20
C LEU A 77 0.20 -17.44 -9.86
N GLU A 78 0.89 -18.53 -9.52
CA GLU A 78 0.25 -19.78 -9.11
C GLU A 78 -0.56 -19.56 -7.84
N ARG A 79 0.05 -18.91 -6.85
CA ARG A 79 -0.63 -18.55 -5.61
C ARG A 79 -1.76 -17.54 -5.82
N LEU A 80 -1.58 -16.59 -6.72
CA LEU A 80 -2.59 -15.58 -7.00
C LEU A 80 -3.89 -16.21 -7.49
N VAL A 81 -3.82 -17.32 -8.24
CA VAL A 81 -4.96 -17.99 -8.89
C VAL A 81 -5.44 -19.27 -8.20
N ASP A 82 -4.84 -19.66 -7.08
CA ASP A 82 -5.15 -20.92 -6.39
C ASP A 82 -6.53 -20.95 -5.69
N GLY A 83 -7.18 -19.78 -5.58
CA GLY A 83 -8.50 -19.60 -4.96
C GLY A 83 -8.49 -19.59 -3.43
N CYS A 84 -7.32 -19.62 -2.79
CA CYS A 84 -7.20 -19.49 -1.34
C CYS A 84 -7.23 -18.01 -0.92
N ASP A 85 -7.74 -17.76 0.29
CA ASP A 85 -7.75 -16.42 0.90
C ASP A 85 -6.36 -15.76 0.81
N LEU A 86 -6.33 -14.48 0.47
CA LEU A 86 -5.10 -13.68 0.43
C LEU A 86 -5.13 -12.64 1.55
N GLU A 87 -3.98 -12.38 2.14
CA GLU A 87 -3.81 -11.29 3.09
C GLU A 87 -3.59 -9.99 2.31
N VAL A 88 -4.15 -8.89 2.80
CA VAL A 88 -4.18 -7.61 2.09
C VAL A 88 -3.47 -6.55 2.93
N VAL A 89 -2.57 -5.83 2.28
CA VAL A 89 -2.02 -4.57 2.79
C VAL A 89 -2.33 -3.44 1.82
N GLY A 90 -3.09 -2.46 2.28
CA GLY A 90 -3.37 -1.22 1.56
C GLY A 90 -2.57 -0.07 2.16
N PHE A 91 -1.63 0.52 1.42
CA PHE A 91 -0.90 1.71 1.86
C PHE A 91 -1.50 2.94 1.20
N PHE A 92 -1.73 4.00 1.98
CA PHE A 92 -2.24 5.28 1.49
C PHE A 92 -1.42 6.41 2.11
N GLY A 93 -0.72 7.16 1.27
CA GLY A 93 0.13 8.27 1.69
C GLY A 93 -0.39 9.60 1.17
N SER A 94 -0.61 10.54 2.08
CA SER A 94 -0.88 11.95 1.75
C SER A 94 0.46 12.64 1.49
N ARG A 95 0.84 12.84 0.23
CA ARG A 95 2.15 13.41 -0.13
C ARG A 95 2.27 14.85 0.36
N ARG A 96 3.45 15.20 0.89
CA ARG A 96 3.78 16.58 1.23
C ARG A 96 3.92 17.39 -0.05
N LEU A 97 3.24 18.53 -0.09
CA LEU A 97 3.40 19.47 -1.20
C LEU A 97 4.73 20.21 -1.08
N ALA A 98 5.25 20.72 -2.20
CA ALA A 98 6.48 21.53 -2.18
C ALA A 98 6.37 22.75 -1.24
N SER A 99 5.18 23.34 -1.10
CA SER A 99 4.88 24.41 -0.15
C SER A 99 4.99 24.00 1.32
N GLU A 100 4.94 22.72 1.61
CA GLU A 100 5.06 22.13 2.96
C GLU A 100 6.46 21.60 3.24
N GLY A 101 7.44 21.93 2.37
CA GLY A 101 8.79 21.36 2.43
C GLY A 101 8.87 19.93 1.90
N GLY A 102 7.84 19.49 1.18
CA GLY A 102 7.87 18.26 0.39
C GLY A 102 8.83 18.39 -0.81
N LEU A 103 9.23 17.25 -1.34
CA LEU A 103 10.07 17.18 -2.53
C LEU A 103 9.24 17.51 -3.78
N ASP A 104 9.88 18.11 -4.78
CA ASP A 104 9.26 18.45 -6.06
C ASP A 104 8.52 17.23 -6.65
N PRO A 105 7.26 17.37 -7.11
CA PRO A 105 6.55 16.32 -7.83
C PRO A 105 7.37 15.63 -8.93
N GLU A 106 8.21 16.41 -9.63
CA GLU A 106 9.09 15.93 -10.71
C GLU A 106 10.30 15.11 -10.22
N ALA A 107 10.56 15.08 -8.91
CA ALA A 107 11.61 14.22 -8.37
C ALA A 107 11.15 12.75 -8.44
N ASP A 108 11.83 11.97 -9.29
CA ASP A 108 11.65 10.52 -9.52
C ASP A 108 11.81 9.64 -8.26
N LEU A 109 11.95 10.20 -7.06
CA LEU A 109 12.30 9.49 -5.83
C LEU A 109 11.28 8.44 -5.39
N ILE A 110 9.98 8.70 -5.57
CA ILE A 110 8.94 7.69 -5.28
C ILE A 110 9.06 6.55 -6.30
N ASP A 111 9.34 6.87 -7.55
CA ASP A 111 9.49 5.90 -8.62
C ASP A 111 10.76 5.05 -8.47
N ASP A 112 11.88 5.68 -8.08
CA ASP A 112 13.13 5.02 -7.74
C ASP A 112 12.97 4.13 -6.51
N LEU A 113 12.23 4.60 -5.50
CA LEU A 113 11.93 3.83 -4.30
C LEU A 113 11.06 2.61 -4.63
N ASP A 114 10.00 2.78 -5.42
CA ASP A 114 9.17 1.68 -5.91
C ASP A 114 9.99 0.68 -6.74
N ALA A 115 10.88 1.15 -7.62
CA ALA A 115 11.75 0.29 -8.40
C ALA A 115 12.70 -0.52 -7.52
N GLN A 116 13.28 0.11 -6.49
CA GLN A 116 14.14 -0.58 -5.52
C GLN A 116 13.36 -1.60 -4.69
N LEU A 117 12.17 -1.25 -4.21
CA LEU A 117 11.30 -2.14 -3.43
C LEU A 117 10.90 -3.37 -4.25
N THR A 118 10.42 -3.15 -5.47
CA THR A 118 9.93 -4.23 -6.35
C THR A 118 11.05 -5.16 -6.81
N ALA A 119 12.27 -4.66 -6.98
CA ALA A 119 13.44 -5.48 -7.29
C ALA A 119 13.79 -6.48 -6.17
N GLU A 120 13.44 -6.18 -4.91
CA GLU A 120 13.71 -7.09 -3.78
C GLU A 120 12.68 -8.22 -3.65
N PHE A 121 11.49 -8.11 -4.25
CA PHE A 121 10.42 -9.10 -4.06
C PHE A 121 10.86 -10.52 -4.42
N ARG A 122 11.72 -10.67 -5.43
CA ARG A 122 12.29 -11.97 -5.83
C ARG A 122 13.08 -12.68 -4.72
N ASN A 123 13.54 -11.95 -3.71
CA ASN A 123 14.33 -12.45 -2.59
C ASN A 123 13.49 -12.69 -1.34
N HIS A 124 12.21 -12.31 -1.35
CA HIS A 124 11.31 -12.38 -0.22
C HIS A 124 9.99 -13.06 -0.63
N PRO A 125 9.95 -14.40 -0.68
CA PRO A 125 8.73 -15.12 -0.97
C PRO A 125 7.68 -14.81 0.10
N GLY A 126 6.42 -14.62 -0.32
CA GLY A 126 5.34 -14.18 0.57
C GLY A 126 4.39 -13.19 -0.09
N ILE A 127 4.88 -12.45 -1.09
CA ILE A 127 4.07 -11.51 -1.87
C ILE A 127 3.55 -12.23 -3.12
N ALA A 128 2.23 -12.23 -3.32
CA ALA A 128 1.59 -12.74 -4.53
C ALA A 128 1.54 -11.67 -5.63
N SER A 129 1.22 -10.42 -5.25
CA SER A 129 1.26 -9.27 -6.17
C SER A 129 1.42 -7.95 -5.43
N TYR A 130 1.98 -6.97 -6.12
CA TYR A 130 2.09 -5.59 -5.68
C TYR A 130 1.57 -4.63 -6.75
N SER A 131 0.68 -3.72 -6.39
CA SER A 131 0.12 -2.71 -7.28
C SER A 131 0.31 -1.32 -6.70
N THR A 132 0.64 -0.34 -7.53
CA THR A 132 0.69 1.08 -7.13
C THR A 132 -0.08 1.95 -8.11
N ILE A 133 -0.70 3.00 -7.57
CA ILE A 133 -1.39 4.02 -8.34
C ILE A 133 -1.05 5.42 -7.84
N GLU A 134 -0.71 6.29 -8.78
CA GLU A 134 -0.57 7.72 -8.57
C GLU A 134 -1.94 8.43 -8.72
N MET A 135 -2.24 9.40 -7.86
CA MET A 135 -3.46 10.21 -7.90
C MET A 135 -3.17 11.69 -8.17
N HIS A 136 -4.18 12.41 -8.67
CA HIS A 136 -4.04 13.77 -9.22
C HIS A 136 -3.61 14.85 -8.20
N ASP A 137 -3.71 14.55 -6.91
CA ASP A 137 -3.45 15.44 -5.77
C ASP A 137 -2.15 15.05 -5.04
N GLY A 138 -1.32 14.24 -5.71
CA GLY A 138 -0.06 13.77 -5.16
C GLY A 138 -0.22 12.59 -4.21
N PHE A 139 -1.43 12.08 -3.99
CA PHE A 139 -1.61 10.88 -3.17
C PHE A 139 -1.11 9.63 -3.90
N TRP A 140 -0.59 8.70 -3.12
CA TRP A 140 -0.14 7.40 -3.59
C TRP A 140 -0.87 6.32 -2.82
N ALA A 141 -1.30 5.29 -3.55
CA ALA A 141 -1.87 4.11 -2.94
C ALA A 141 -1.22 2.84 -3.48
N ASN A 142 -1.00 1.90 -2.57
CA ASN A 142 -0.49 0.58 -2.90
C ASN A 142 -1.48 -0.49 -2.44
N LEU A 143 -1.60 -1.55 -3.23
CA LEU A 143 -2.27 -2.79 -2.87
C LEU A 143 -1.25 -3.91 -2.93
N VAL A 144 -1.01 -4.57 -1.79
CA VAL A 144 -0.16 -5.75 -1.70
C VAL A 144 -1.03 -6.94 -1.32
N LEU A 145 -0.93 -8.01 -2.10
CA LEU A 145 -1.57 -9.28 -1.80
C LEU A 145 -0.50 -10.26 -1.36
N HIS A 146 -0.68 -10.84 -0.18
CA HIS A 146 0.27 -11.74 0.44
C HIS A 146 -0.26 -13.17 0.47
N SER A 147 0.65 -14.11 0.21
CA SER A 147 0.43 -15.55 0.25
C SER A 147 0.52 -16.13 1.66
N VAL A 148 1.24 -15.45 2.54
CA VAL A 148 1.44 -15.72 3.96
C VAL A 148 1.00 -14.51 4.78
N PRO A 149 0.78 -14.63 6.10
CA PRO A 149 0.49 -13.47 6.95
C PRO A 149 1.52 -12.36 6.74
N SER A 150 1.05 -11.15 6.43
CA SER A 150 1.94 -10.02 6.10
C SER A 150 2.91 -9.67 7.23
N ASP A 151 2.56 -9.99 8.48
CA ASP A 151 3.40 -9.81 9.67
C ASP A 151 4.55 -10.84 9.78
N ALA A 152 4.53 -11.89 8.96
CA ALA A 152 5.53 -12.95 8.93
C ALA A 152 6.58 -12.78 7.81
N GLU A 153 6.56 -11.68 7.06
CA GLU A 153 7.46 -11.48 5.93
C GLU A 153 8.82 -10.89 6.30
N ASP A 154 9.87 -11.58 5.87
CA ASP A 154 11.27 -11.13 6.01
C ASP A 154 11.54 -9.81 5.26
N TRP A 155 10.76 -9.49 4.23
CA TRP A 155 10.88 -8.25 3.45
C TRP A 155 10.76 -7.00 4.32
N ARG A 156 9.88 -6.99 5.32
CA ARG A 156 9.73 -5.85 6.23
C ARG A 156 11.02 -5.53 6.99
N GLY A 157 11.85 -6.55 7.21
CA GLY A 157 13.15 -6.45 7.84
C GLY A 157 14.27 -5.98 6.90
N SER A 158 14.04 -5.93 5.59
CA SER A 158 15.07 -5.60 4.58
C SER A 158 15.59 -4.17 4.72
N GLY A 159 16.80 -3.95 4.21
CA GLY A 159 17.43 -2.62 4.24
C GLY A 159 16.66 -1.59 3.41
N VAL A 160 16.10 -2.00 2.26
CA VAL A 160 15.33 -1.14 1.35
C VAL A 160 13.97 -0.82 1.95
N HIS A 161 13.26 -1.81 2.51
CA HIS A 161 11.98 -1.54 3.19
C HIS A 161 12.18 -0.58 4.38
N LYS A 162 13.21 -0.81 5.21
CA LYS A 162 13.57 0.14 6.28
C LYS A 162 13.96 1.53 5.74
N GLY A 163 14.56 1.58 4.55
CA GLY A 163 14.84 2.82 3.82
C GLY A 163 13.57 3.57 3.45
N ALA A 164 12.59 2.88 2.86
CA ALA A 164 11.28 3.43 2.52
C ALA A 164 10.54 3.98 3.74
N VAL A 165 10.54 3.23 4.85
CA VAL A 165 9.96 3.68 6.12
C VAL A 165 10.65 4.95 6.63
N ARG A 166 11.99 5.02 6.59
CA ARG A 166 12.73 6.23 6.99
C ARG A 166 12.46 7.44 6.09
N MET A 167 12.15 7.23 4.82
CA MET A 167 11.79 8.31 3.88
C MET A 167 10.34 8.77 4.02
N SER A 168 9.48 7.97 4.66
CA SER A 168 8.05 8.27 4.81
C SER A 168 7.76 9.67 5.39
N PRO A 169 8.40 10.15 6.47
CA PRO A 169 8.16 11.51 6.98
C PRO A 169 8.60 12.64 6.04
N THR A 170 9.52 12.35 5.11
CA THR A 170 9.94 13.28 4.05
C THR A 170 8.88 13.37 2.96
N LEU A 171 8.32 12.22 2.57
CA LEU A 171 7.43 12.09 1.43
C LEU A 171 5.98 12.39 1.78
N TYR A 172 5.54 12.03 2.98
CA TYR A 172 4.14 12.06 3.38
C TYR A 172 3.92 12.88 4.64
N ARG A 173 2.79 13.58 4.68
CA ARG A 173 2.27 14.23 5.89
C ARG A 173 1.67 13.20 6.83
N ASP A 174 0.95 12.25 6.26
CA ASP A 174 0.30 11.18 6.98
C ASP A 174 0.24 9.92 6.11
N VAL A 175 0.25 8.76 6.78
CA VAL A 175 0.15 7.44 6.17
C VAL A 175 -0.93 6.64 6.87
N ARG A 176 -1.75 5.95 6.08
CA ARG A 176 -2.69 4.93 6.52
C ARG A 176 -2.27 3.59 5.93
N ILE A 177 -2.18 2.57 6.78
CA ILE A 177 -1.93 1.20 6.36
C ILE A 177 -3.12 0.35 6.79
N HIS A 178 -3.90 -0.11 5.83
CA HIS A 178 -4.98 -1.05 6.03
C HIS A 178 -4.44 -2.48 5.98
N ASN A 179 -4.80 -3.27 6.97
CA ASN A 179 -4.60 -4.71 7.02
C ASN A 179 -5.96 -5.39 6.89
N GLY A 180 -6.03 -6.44 6.10
CA GLY A 180 -7.26 -7.16 5.85
C GLY A 180 -7.03 -8.45 5.08
N ARG A 181 -8.11 -8.95 4.51
CA ARG A 181 -8.10 -10.19 3.72
C ARG A 181 -9.00 -10.10 2.50
N LEU A 182 -8.68 -10.89 1.49
CA LEU A 182 -9.50 -11.12 0.31
C LEU A 182 -9.98 -12.58 0.34
N PRO A 183 -11.22 -12.83 0.79
CA PRO A 183 -11.79 -14.17 0.82
C PRO A 183 -11.88 -14.79 -0.59
N GLY A 184 -11.49 -16.06 -0.70
CA GLY A 184 -11.48 -16.81 -1.96
C GLY A 184 -10.47 -16.31 -3.00
N GLY A 185 -9.55 -15.42 -2.61
CA GLY A 185 -8.51 -14.88 -3.48
C GLY A 185 -9.06 -14.05 -4.65
N VAL A 186 -8.23 -13.81 -5.66
CA VAL A 186 -8.62 -12.93 -6.79
C VAL A 186 -9.70 -13.56 -7.68
N GLY A 187 -9.83 -14.88 -7.68
CA GLY A 187 -10.82 -15.61 -8.47
C GLY A 187 -12.26 -15.43 -7.96
N SER A 188 -12.44 -15.01 -6.70
CA SER A 188 -13.77 -14.76 -6.13
C SER A 188 -14.38 -13.44 -6.63
N SER A 189 -15.67 -13.26 -6.35
CA SER A 189 -16.36 -11.96 -6.49
C SER A 189 -16.31 -11.11 -5.23
N ASP A 190 -15.63 -11.59 -4.18
CA ASP A 190 -15.64 -10.94 -2.87
C ASP A 190 -14.85 -9.64 -2.88
N GLU A 191 -15.11 -8.78 -1.90
CA GLU A 191 -14.35 -7.56 -1.69
C GLU A 191 -13.23 -7.78 -0.68
N VAL A 192 -12.27 -6.87 -0.66
CA VAL A 192 -11.32 -6.75 0.45
C VAL A 192 -12.10 -6.44 1.72
N VAL A 193 -11.92 -7.29 2.74
CA VAL A 193 -12.40 -7.10 4.10
C VAL A 193 -11.26 -6.52 4.92
N LEU A 194 -11.45 -5.32 5.47
CA LEU A 194 -10.44 -4.66 6.30
C LEU A 194 -10.68 -5.00 7.78
N ASP A 195 -9.63 -5.43 8.46
CA ASP A 195 -9.67 -5.82 9.87
C ASP A 195 -9.09 -4.72 10.77
N GLN A 196 -8.05 -4.04 10.29
CA GLN A 196 -7.35 -2.99 11.05
C GLN A 196 -6.79 -1.92 10.14
N THR A 197 -6.66 -0.69 10.64
CA THR A 197 -5.87 0.37 10.04
C THR A 197 -4.89 0.94 11.04
N LYS A 198 -3.65 1.11 10.61
CA LYS A 198 -2.59 1.77 11.37
C LYS A 198 -2.36 3.17 10.77
N TYR A 199 -2.18 4.17 11.63
CA TYR A 199 -2.00 5.56 11.23
C TYR A 199 -0.65 6.06 11.72
N TRP A 200 0.05 6.79 10.86
CA TRP A 200 1.20 7.60 11.21
C TRP A 200 0.92 9.04 10.77
N ASP A 201 0.85 9.95 11.73
CA ASP A 201 0.71 11.38 11.48
C ASP A 201 2.04 12.07 11.78
N TYR A 202 2.76 12.43 10.73
CA TYR A 202 4.06 13.09 10.80
C TYR A 202 3.92 14.60 11.05
N GLY A 203 2.70 15.14 11.07
CA GLY A 203 2.44 16.55 11.31
C GLY A 203 3.04 17.48 10.24
N PRO A 204 3.17 18.78 10.53
CA PRO A 204 3.57 19.78 9.53
C PRO A 204 5.08 19.84 9.27
N VAL A 205 5.91 19.26 10.14
CA VAL A 205 7.38 19.37 10.04
C VAL A 205 7.93 18.17 9.24
N PRO A 206 8.57 18.37 8.08
CA PRO A 206 9.18 17.29 7.32
C PRO A 206 10.36 16.65 8.07
N ASN A 207 10.64 15.37 7.78
CA ASN A 207 11.76 14.61 8.34
C ASN A 207 11.73 14.43 9.87
N ALA A 208 10.58 14.65 10.50
CA ALA A 208 10.37 14.41 11.91
C ALA A 208 9.78 13.01 12.15
N GLU A 209 9.99 12.49 13.36
CA GLU A 209 9.26 11.31 13.84
C GLU A 209 7.75 11.59 13.85
N PRO A 210 6.89 10.56 13.75
CA PRO A 210 5.45 10.72 13.88
C PRO A 210 5.10 11.48 15.15
N THR A 211 4.35 12.56 15.00
CA THR A 211 3.81 13.31 16.14
C THR A 211 2.71 12.52 16.84
N TRP A 212 2.09 11.59 16.12
CA TRP A 212 1.01 10.76 16.62
C TRP A 212 0.89 9.46 15.80
N THR A 213 0.56 8.36 16.47
CA THR A 213 0.24 7.09 15.82
C THR A 213 -0.99 6.47 16.45
N ALA A 214 -1.73 5.70 15.65
CA ALA A 214 -2.94 5.04 16.12
C ALA A 214 -3.24 3.73 15.40
N VAL A 215 -4.20 3.01 15.96
CA VAL A 215 -4.76 1.77 15.47
C VAL A 215 -6.29 1.83 15.56
N ARG A 216 -6.98 1.56 14.45
CA ARG A 216 -8.43 1.34 14.39
C ARG A 216 -8.70 -0.11 14.02
N GLN A 217 -9.59 -0.78 14.75
CA GLN A 217 -9.98 -2.18 14.52
C GLN A 217 -11.50 -2.29 14.28
N TRP A 218 -11.93 -3.31 13.54
CA TRP A 218 -13.34 -3.61 13.25
C TRP A 218 -13.71 -5.05 13.59
#